data_AF-A0A662I8M1-F1
#
_entry.id   AF-A0A662I8M1-F1
#
_cell.length_a   1.000
_cell.length_b   1.000
_cell.length_c   1.000
_cell.angle_alpha   90.00
_cell.angle_beta   90.00
_cell.angle_gamma   90.00
#
_symmetry.space_group_name_H-M   'P 1'
#
loop_
_entity.id
_entity.type
_entity.pdbx_description
1 polymer ?
#
loop_
_entity_poly.entity_id
_entity_poly.type
_entity_poly.pdbx_seq_one_letter_code
_entity_poly.pdbx_strand_id
1 'polypeptide(L)'
;MSTEVRTNLPGVEEVQRLFEELDELWNEYRTRCSEVVKKWEKVRINLVEKIAMIKGTIASIEKEIEDLYVKTEIGLISPEKAAVKMDKLGEEKGALERELREIRSIFEELEKRSRRHIEQARLSVSESKEIIENKIEEIRERAEKGEISEETAKEMIEELRGLSDEHSSS
;
A
#
# COMPACT_ATOMS: atom_id res chain seq x y z
N MET A 1 41.61 24.15 -43.30
CA MET A 1 42.39 23.16 -42.53
C MET A 1 41.98 23.30 -41.09
N SER A 2 41.04 22.46 -40.63
CA SER A 2 40.64 22.44 -39.22
C SER A 2 41.67 21.65 -38.45
N THR A 3 42.40 22.34 -37.58
CA THR A 3 43.39 21.73 -36.69
C THR A 3 42.64 20.87 -35.67
N GLU A 4 42.68 19.55 -35.84
CA GLU A 4 42.30 18.62 -34.78
C GLU A 4 43.23 18.84 -33.59
N VAL A 5 42.74 19.54 -32.58
CA VAL A 5 43.40 19.61 -31.28
C VAL A 5 43.18 18.25 -30.61
N ARG A 6 44.09 17.29 -30.88
CA ARG A 6 44.20 16.08 -30.07
C ARG A 6 44.75 16.47 -28.70
N THR A 7 43.86 16.74 -27.76
CA THR A 7 44.22 16.87 -26.34
C THR A 7 44.52 15.49 -25.77
N ASN A 8 45.74 15.00 -26.00
CA ASN A 8 46.28 13.83 -25.30
C ASN A 8 46.79 14.28 -23.93
N LEU A 9 45.85 14.57 -23.02
CA LEU A 9 46.13 15.02 -21.66
C LEU A 9 46.18 13.79 -20.73
N PRO A 10 47.33 13.49 -20.09
CA PRO A 10 47.46 12.36 -19.17
C PRO A 10 46.41 12.44 -18.05
N GLY A 11 45.69 11.35 -17.83
CA GLY A 11 44.62 11.24 -16.81
C GLY A 11 43.22 11.61 -17.30
N VAL A 12 43.06 12.22 -18.49
CA VAL A 12 41.72 12.51 -19.04
C VAL A 12 41.01 11.21 -19.46
N GLU A 13 41.72 10.28 -20.09
CA GLU A 13 41.16 8.97 -20.47
C GLU A 13 40.69 8.16 -19.25
N GLU A 14 41.44 8.23 -18.14
CA GLU A 14 41.07 7.56 -16.90
C GLU A 14 39.81 8.17 -16.29
N VAL A 15 39.70 9.50 -16.25
CA VAL A 15 38.50 10.19 -15.76
C VAL A 15 37.29 9.93 -16.66
N GLN A 16 37.47 9.90 -17.98
CA GLN A 16 36.40 9.54 -18.92
C GLN A 16 35.86 8.14 -18.65
N ARG A 17 36.75 7.15 -18.51
CA ARG A 17 36.35 5.78 -18.15
C ARG A 17 35.60 5.73 -16.82
N LEU A 18 36.06 6.47 -15.80
CA LEU A 18 35.37 6.53 -14.50
C LEU A 18 33.96 7.14 -14.61
N PHE A 19 33.76 8.15 -15.45
CA PHE A 19 32.41 8.69 -15.71
C PHE A 19 31.52 7.68 -16.44
N GLU A 20 32.06 6.95 -17.42
CA GLU A 20 31.33 5.87 -18.11
C GLU A 20 30.90 4.79 -17.11
N GLU A 21 31.78 4.35 -16.21
CA GLU A 21 31.46 3.40 -15.14
C GLU A 21 30.35 3.92 -14.21
N LEU A 22 30.38 5.21 -13.84
CA LEU A 22 29.33 5.83 -13.03
C LEU A 22 27.98 5.88 -13.76
N ASP A 23 27.99 6.17 -15.06
CA ASP A 23 26.78 6.21 -15.89
C ASP A 23 26.16 4.80 -16.03
N GLU A 24 26.99 3.77 -16.19
CA GLU A 24 26.54 2.37 -16.22
C GLU A 24 25.88 1.96 -14.90
N LEU A 25 26.54 2.22 -13.77
CA LEU A 25 26.02 1.94 -12.43
C LEU A 25 24.71 2.70 -12.17
N TRP A 26 24.63 3.95 -12.62
CA TRP A 26 23.43 4.76 -12.50
C TRP A 26 22.26 4.18 -13.30
N ASN A 27 22.50 3.75 -14.54
CA ASN A 27 21.49 3.16 -15.40
C ASN A 27 20.99 1.82 -14.84
N GLU A 28 21.88 1.00 -14.28
CA GLU A 28 21.50 -0.24 -13.61
C GLU A 28 20.63 0.04 -12.36
N TYR A 29 21.06 0.98 -11.51
CA TYR A 29 20.28 1.40 -10.34
C TYR A 29 18.88 1.89 -10.73
N ARG A 30 18.78 2.75 -11.76
CA ARG A 30 17.51 3.29 -12.24
C ARG A 30 16.58 2.18 -12.73
N THR A 31 17.12 1.21 -13.47
CA THR A 31 16.38 0.05 -13.98
C THR A 31 15.82 -0.79 -12.84
N ARG A 32 16.66 -1.15 -11.87
CA ARG A 32 16.25 -1.91 -10.69
C ARG A 32 15.21 -1.16 -9.85
N CYS A 33 15.37 0.16 -9.67
CA CYS A 33 14.38 0.97 -8.96
C CYS A 33 13.03 0.94 -9.67
N SER A 34 13.00 1.04 -11.01
CA SER A 34 11.75 0.95 -11.77
C SER A 34 11.04 -0.39 -11.54
N GLU A 35 11.77 -1.51 -11.59
CA GLU A 35 11.19 -2.83 -11.34
C GLU A 35 10.64 -2.98 -9.92
N VAL A 36 11.38 -2.50 -8.91
CA VAL A 36 10.96 -2.59 -7.51
C VAL A 36 9.75 -1.71 -7.26
N VAL A 37 9.71 -0.49 -7.78
CA VAL A 37 8.56 0.42 -7.66
C VAL A 37 7.32 -0.20 -8.30
N LYS A 38 7.43 -0.74 -9.52
CA LYS A 38 6.30 -1.44 -10.17
C LYS A 38 5.79 -2.63 -9.37
N LYS A 39 6.67 -3.39 -8.72
CA LYS A 39 6.28 -4.49 -7.82
C LYS A 39 5.62 -3.95 -6.55
N TRP A 40 6.16 -2.89 -5.98
CA TRP A 40 5.61 -2.24 -4.79
C TRP A 40 4.19 -1.77 -5.04
N GLU A 41 3.91 -1.08 -6.14
CA GLU A 41 2.55 -0.59 -6.47
C GLU A 41 1.48 -1.69 -6.44
N LYS A 42 1.81 -2.88 -6.95
CA LYS A 42 0.91 -4.05 -6.90
C LYS A 42 0.68 -4.54 -5.46
N VAL A 43 1.76 -4.61 -4.67
CA VAL A 43 1.68 -5.03 -3.26
C VAL A 43 0.93 -3.99 -2.44
N ARG A 44 1.18 -2.70 -2.68
CA ARG A 44 0.55 -1.54 -2.02
C ARG A 44 -0.97 -1.63 -2.08
N ILE A 45 -1.51 -1.89 -3.28
CA ILE A 45 -2.95 -2.06 -3.51
C ILE A 45 -3.52 -3.21 -2.66
N ASN A 46 -2.85 -4.37 -2.65
CA ASN A 46 -3.30 -5.51 -1.86
C ASN A 46 -3.25 -5.25 -0.34
N LEU A 47 -2.26 -4.49 0.12
CA LEU A 47 -2.15 -4.11 1.53
C LEU A 47 -3.28 -3.15 1.94
N VAL A 48 -3.61 -2.17 1.11
CA VAL A 48 -4.76 -1.26 1.32
C VAL A 48 -6.06 -2.05 1.44
N GLU A 49 -6.32 -2.95 0.50
CA GLU A 49 -7.50 -3.82 0.54
C GLU A 49 -7.55 -4.62 1.85
N LYS A 50 -6.44 -5.25 2.22
CA LYS A 50 -6.36 -6.05 3.46
C LYS A 50 -6.58 -5.20 4.72
N ILE A 51 -6.02 -3.98 4.76
CA ILE A 51 -6.22 -3.03 5.86
C ILE A 51 -7.71 -2.70 6.00
N ALA A 52 -8.39 -2.37 4.91
CA ALA A 52 -9.81 -2.03 4.93
C ALA A 52 -10.69 -3.22 5.32
N MET A 53 -10.39 -4.43 4.84
CA MET A 53 -11.10 -5.64 5.27
C MET A 53 -10.98 -5.87 6.77
N ILE A 54 -9.77 -5.79 7.32
CA ILE A 54 -9.54 -5.99 8.76
C ILE A 54 -10.30 -4.94 9.58
N LYS A 55 -10.27 -3.66 9.16
CA LYS A 55 -11.07 -2.59 9.79
C LYS A 55 -12.56 -2.90 9.77
N GLY A 56 -13.09 -3.32 8.62
CA GLY A 56 -14.50 -3.68 8.47
C GLY A 56 -14.91 -4.84 9.37
N THR A 57 -14.07 -5.87 9.48
CA THR A 57 -14.29 -7.00 10.40
C THR A 57 -14.26 -6.54 11.86
N ILE A 58 -13.28 -5.71 12.26
CA ILE A 58 -13.23 -5.14 13.61
C ILE A 58 -14.50 -4.37 13.94
N ALA A 59 -14.96 -3.49 13.03
CA ALA A 59 -16.20 -2.71 13.23
C ALA A 59 -17.44 -3.60 13.35
N SER A 60 -17.52 -4.68 12.56
CA SER A 60 -18.60 -5.68 12.67
C SER A 60 -18.58 -6.40 14.02
N ILE A 61 -17.39 -6.78 14.51
CA ILE A 61 -17.23 -7.40 15.83
C ILE A 61 -17.65 -6.44 16.94
N GLU A 62 -17.25 -5.17 16.87
CA GLU A 62 -17.63 -4.14 17.84
C GLU A 62 -19.15 -3.97 17.92
N LYS A 63 -19.82 -3.91 16.77
CA LYS A 63 -21.28 -3.85 16.71
C LYS A 63 -21.93 -5.10 17.28
N GLU A 64 -21.38 -6.28 17.03
CA GLU A 64 -21.91 -7.53 17.59
C GLU A 64 -21.76 -7.56 19.12
N ILE A 65 -20.65 -7.07 19.67
CA ILE A 65 -20.45 -6.92 21.11
C ILE A 65 -21.50 -5.95 21.68
N GLU A 66 -21.73 -4.80 21.04
CA GLU A 66 -22.75 -3.83 21.47
C GLU A 66 -24.16 -4.43 21.46
N ASP A 67 -24.53 -5.16 20.39
CA ASP A 67 -25.80 -5.85 20.28
C ASP A 67 -26.00 -6.90 21.39
N LEU A 68 -24.95 -7.64 21.74
CA LEU A 68 -24.98 -8.60 22.84
C LEU A 68 -25.17 -7.90 24.19
N TYR A 69 -24.57 -6.72 24.38
CA TYR A 69 -24.73 -5.93 25.59
C TYR A 69 -26.19 -5.49 25.75
N VAL A 70 -26.77 -4.88 24.70
CA VAL A 70 -28.17 -4.45 24.69
C VAL A 70 -29.10 -5.63 24.96
N LYS A 71 -28.92 -6.77 24.28
CA LYS A 71 -29.75 -7.98 24.47
C LYS A 71 -29.67 -8.54 25.89
N THR A 72 -28.53 -8.37 26.56
CA THR A 72 -28.36 -8.79 27.96
C THR A 72 -29.13 -7.86 28.89
N GLU A 73 -29.00 -6.55 28.70
CA GLU A 73 -29.69 -5.53 29.50
C GLU A 73 -31.22 -5.68 29.46
N ILE A 74 -31.79 -6.01 28.29
CA ILE A 74 -33.24 -6.22 28.15
C ILE A 74 -33.70 -7.66 28.47
N GLY A 75 -32.79 -8.51 28.96
CA GLY A 75 -33.10 -9.88 29.40
C GLY A 75 -33.40 -10.88 28.28
N LEU A 76 -33.05 -10.58 27.03
CA LEU A 76 -33.19 -11.52 25.90
C LEU A 76 -32.11 -12.61 25.92
N ILE A 77 -30.95 -12.34 26.52
CA ILE A 77 -29.83 -13.27 26.67
C ILE A 77 -29.37 -13.24 28.13
N SER A 78 -28.95 -14.40 28.66
CA SER A 78 -28.40 -14.45 30.02
C SER A 78 -27.00 -13.83 30.09
N PRO A 79 -26.64 -13.14 31.19
CA PRO A 79 -25.33 -12.53 31.36
C PRO A 79 -24.16 -13.48 31.11
N GLU A 80 -24.26 -14.73 31.58
CA GLU A 80 -23.18 -15.72 31.42
C GLU A 80 -22.97 -16.10 29.95
N LYS A 81 -24.05 -16.25 29.17
CA LYS A 81 -23.95 -16.59 27.74
C LYS A 81 -23.39 -15.42 26.94
N ALA A 82 -23.80 -14.20 27.27
CA ALA A 82 -23.28 -13.00 26.64
C ALA A 82 -21.78 -12.82 26.93
N ALA A 83 -21.36 -12.97 28.19
CA ALA A 83 -19.97 -12.86 28.61
C ALA A 83 -19.04 -13.81 27.82
N VAL A 84 -19.38 -15.11 27.75
CA VAL A 84 -18.58 -16.09 27.00
C VAL A 84 -18.44 -15.74 25.52
N LYS A 85 -19.48 -15.16 24.91
CA LYS A 85 -19.43 -14.78 23.49
C LYS A 85 -18.64 -13.48 23.28
N MET A 86 -18.83 -12.49 24.17
CA MET A 86 -18.07 -11.23 24.15
C MET A 86 -16.58 -11.47 24.34
N ASP A 87 -16.20 -12.38 25.23
CA ASP A 87 -14.79 -12.73 25.46
C ASP A 87 -14.13 -13.26 24.18
N LYS A 88 -14.79 -14.19 23.48
CA LYS A 88 -14.29 -14.73 22.20
C LYS A 88 -14.17 -13.66 21.12
N LEU A 89 -15.18 -12.82 20.98
CA LEU A 89 -15.17 -11.70 20.05
C LEU A 89 -14.05 -10.70 20.40
N GLY A 90 -13.81 -10.46 21.69
CA GLY A 90 -12.71 -9.63 22.18
C GLY A 90 -11.34 -10.21 21.86
N GLU A 91 -11.13 -11.52 22.00
CA GLU A 91 -9.91 -12.21 21.62
C GLU A 91 -9.64 -12.11 20.11
N GLU A 92 -10.67 -12.35 19.28
CA GLU A 92 -10.58 -12.24 17.82
C GLU A 92 -10.26 -10.81 17.39
N LYS A 93 -10.98 -9.82 17.93
CA LYS A 93 -10.69 -8.40 17.71
C LYS A 93 -9.25 -8.06 18.08
N GLY A 94 -8.77 -8.50 19.24
CA GLY A 94 -7.39 -8.26 19.69
C GLY A 94 -6.33 -8.92 18.80
N ALA A 95 -6.64 -10.04 18.14
CA ALA A 95 -5.78 -10.64 17.13
C ALA A 95 -5.75 -9.80 15.84
N LEU A 96 -6.92 -9.39 15.34
CA LEU A 96 -7.05 -8.55 14.15
C LEU A 96 -6.39 -7.19 14.31
N GLU A 97 -6.51 -6.55 15.48
CA GLU A 97 -5.84 -5.28 15.78
C GLU A 97 -4.31 -5.40 15.78
N ARG A 98 -3.77 -6.54 16.22
CA ARG A 98 -2.32 -6.80 16.15
C ARG A 98 -1.86 -6.94 14.70
N GLU A 99 -2.57 -7.75 13.92
CA GLU A 99 -2.28 -7.92 12.50
C GLU A 99 -2.37 -6.59 11.74
N LEU A 100 -3.39 -5.78 12.03
CA LEU A 100 -3.56 -4.45 11.44
C LEU A 100 -2.36 -3.54 11.72
N ARG A 101 -1.84 -3.54 12.95
CA ARG A 101 -0.66 -2.75 13.31
C ARG A 101 0.59 -3.21 12.57
N GLU A 102 0.81 -4.51 12.45
CA GLU A 102 1.95 -5.07 11.74
C GLU A 102 1.91 -4.72 10.24
N ILE A 103 0.75 -4.90 9.60
CA ILE A 103 0.55 -4.58 8.18
C ILE A 103 0.78 -3.09 7.91
N ARG A 104 0.24 -2.21 8.77
CA ARG A 104 0.45 -0.76 8.65
C ARG A 104 1.92 -0.38 8.77
N SER A 105 2.63 -0.95 9.73
CA SER A 105 4.07 -0.70 9.89
C SER A 105 4.87 -1.08 8.65
N ILE A 106 4.56 -2.24 8.05
CA ILE A 106 5.21 -2.70 6.81
C ILE A 106 4.86 -1.77 5.66
N PHE A 107 3.59 -1.39 5.53
CA PHE A 107 3.11 -0.49 4.49
C PHE A 107 3.85 0.86 4.53
N GLU A 108 3.88 1.51 5.69
CA GLU A 108 4.52 2.82 5.88
C GLU A 108 6.02 2.77 5.60
N GLU A 109 6.70 1.71 6.04
CA GLU A 109 8.13 1.53 5.80
C GLU A 109 8.44 1.40 4.30
N LEU A 110 7.70 0.54 3.59
CA LEU A 110 7.90 0.30 2.17
C LEU A 110 7.50 1.50 1.32
N GLU A 111 6.43 2.21 1.69
CA GLU A 111 6.02 3.45 1.02
C GLU A 111 7.11 4.52 1.11
N LYS A 112 7.67 4.72 2.31
CA LYS A 112 8.78 5.66 2.52
C LYS A 112 10.02 5.31 1.70
N ARG A 113 10.35 4.01 1.60
CA ARG A 113 11.48 3.53 0.78
C ARG A 113 11.20 3.74 -0.71
N SER A 114 9.99 3.40 -1.17
CA SER A 114 9.57 3.58 -2.56
C SER A 114 9.70 5.04 -2.99
N ARG A 115 9.09 5.97 -2.23
CA ARG A 115 9.14 7.41 -2.53
C ARG A 115 10.56 7.94 -2.66
N ARG A 116 11.46 7.55 -1.75
CA ARG A 116 12.87 7.93 -1.81
C ARG A 116 13.53 7.47 -3.11
N HIS A 117 13.30 6.23 -3.53
CA HIS A 117 13.93 5.67 -4.73
C HIS A 117 13.34 6.25 -6.01
N ILE A 118 12.03 6.55 -6.04
CA ILE A 118 11.38 7.26 -7.15
C ILE A 118 12.03 8.63 -7.36
N GLU A 119 12.18 9.41 -6.30
CA GLU A 119 12.78 10.74 -6.34
C GLU A 119 14.25 10.68 -6.78
N GLN A 120 15.04 9.79 -6.15
CA GLN A 120 16.45 9.63 -6.47
C GLN A 120 16.65 9.21 -7.92
N ALA A 121 15.97 8.15 -8.37
CA ALA A 121 16.12 7.61 -9.72
C ALA A 121 15.38 8.41 -10.81
N ARG A 122 14.68 9.51 -10.44
CA ARG A 122 13.88 10.35 -11.35
C ARG A 122 12.95 9.51 -12.23
N LEU A 123 12.18 8.65 -11.59
CA LEU A 123 11.22 7.76 -12.26
C LEU A 123 9.89 8.49 -12.48
N SER A 124 9.23 8.21 -13.61
CA SER A 124 7.83 8.60 -13.84
C SER A 124 6.92 7.47 -13.38
N VAL A 125 5.83 7.80 -12.67
CA VAL A 125 4.94 6.83 -12.00
C VAL A 125 3.61 6.63 -12.76
N SER A 126 3.57 6.93 -14.07
CA SER A 126 2.32 7.01 -14.83
C SER A 126 1.53 5.69 -14.97
N GLU A 127 2.16 4.53 -14.78
CA GLU A 127 1.51 3.21 -14.92
C GLU A 127 0.57 2.85 -13.75
N SER A 128 0.64 3.56 -12.62
CA SER A 128 -0.14 3.22 -11.42
C SER A 128 -1.64 3.52 -11.56
N LYS A 129 -2.02 4.49 -12.38
CA LYS A 129 -3.40 4.98 -12.46
C LYS A 129 -4.37 3.93 -13.02
N GLU A 130 -4.02 3.29 -14.13
CA GLU A 130 -4.85 2.25 -14.75
C GLU A 130 -5.04 1.04 -13.82
N ILE A 131 -3.98 0.64 -13.09
CA ILE A 131 -4.05 -0.47 -12.13
C ILE A 131 -5.00 -0.12 -10.98
N ILE A 132 -4.93 1.11 -10.46
CA ILE A 132 -5.82 1.59 -9.40
C ILE A 132 -7.27 1.65 -9.88
N GLU A 133 -7.52 2.17 -11.09
CA GLU A 133 -8.87 2.27 -11.67
C GLU A 133 -9.51 0.88 -11.87
N ASN A 134 -8.76 -0.07 -12.43
CA ASN A 134 -9.22 -1.45 -12.58
C ASN A 134 -9.57 -2.09 -11.24
N LYS A 135 -8.75 -1.84 -10.20
CA LYS A 135 -9.03 -2.37 -8.86
C LYS A 135 -10.26 -1.75 -8.22
N ILE A 136 -10.47 -0.44 -8.40
CA ILE A 136 -11.68 0.26 -7.93
C ILE A 136 -12.92 -0.38 -8.53
N GLU A 137 -12.90 -0.72 -9.81
CA GLU A 137 -14.04 -1.36 -10.48
C GLU A 137 -14.27 -2.78 -9.95
N GLU A 138 -13.22 -3.57 -9.75
CA GLU A 138 -13.31 -4.89 -9.10
C GLU A 138 -13.96 -4.80 -7.71
N ILE A 139 -13.57 -3.80 -6.90
CA ILE A 139 -14.15 -3.58 -5.56
C ILE A 139 -15.65 -3.25 -5.66
N ARG A 140 -16.05 -2.42 -6.62
CA ARG A 140 -17.47 -2.09 -6.84
C ARG A 140 -18.29 -3.31 -7.19
N GLU A 141 -17.81 -4.13 -8.14
CA GLU A 141 -18.51 -5.35 -8.52
C GLU A 141 -18.69 -6.30 -7.32
N ARG A 142 -17.67 -6.41 -6.47
CA ARG A 142 -17.73 -7.27 -5.28
C ARG A 142 -18.72 -6.74 -4.25
N ALA A 143 -18.83 -5.42 -4.11
CA ALA A 143 -19.85 -4.79 -3.29
C ALA A 143 -21.27 -5.03 -3.84
N GLU A 144 -21.46 -4.89 -5.16
CA GLU A 144 -22.74 -5.17 -5.83
C GLU A 144 -23.17 -6.64 -5.68
N LYS A 145 -22.21 -7.57 -5.69
CA LYS A 145 -22.42 -9.00 -5.44
C LYS A 145 -22.65 -9.32 -3.95
N GLY A 146 -22.48 -8.35 -3.06
CA GLY A 146 -22.61 -8.52 -1.61
C GLY A 146 -21.46 -9.29 -0.95
N GLU A 147 -20.32 -9.45 -1.64
CA GLU A 147 -19.13 -10.13 -1.11
C GLU A 147 -18.39 -9.29 -0.07
N ILE A 148 -18.51 -7.96 -0.17
CA ILE A 148 -18.02 -6.98 0.80
C ILE A 148 -19.13 -5.98 1.11
N SER A 149 -19.10 -5.38 2.30
CA SER A 149 -20.07 -4.34 2.64
C SER A 149 -19.82 -3.06 1.84
N GLU A 150 -20.88 -2.30 1.55
CA GLU A 150 -20.77 -1.01 0.86
C GLU A 150 -19.82 -0.05 1.57
N GLU A 151 -19.82 -0.04 2.91
CA GLU A 151 -18.95 0.84 3.70
C GLU A 151 -17.47 0.44 3.55
N THR A 152 -17.17 -0.86 3.62
CA THR A 152 -15.81 -1.36 3.39
C THR A 152 -15.34 -1.07 1.97
N ALA A 153 -16.22 -1.25 0.97
CA ALA A 153 -15.91 -0.93 -0.42
C ALA A 153 -15.63 0.57 -0.61
N LYS A 154 -16.43 1.44 0.03
CA LYS A 154 -16.26 2.89 -0.01
C LYS A 154 -14.91 3.32 0.59
N GLU A 155 -14.56 2.82 1.77
CA GLU A 155 -13.26 3.08 2.40
C GLU A 155 -12.10 2.66 1.50
N MET A 156 -12.17 1.45 0.92
CA MET A 156 -11.13 0.98 -0.02
C MET A 156 -10.97 1.91 -1.23
N ILE A 157 -12.08 2.35 -1.82
CA ILE A 157 -12.07 3.22 -3.00
C ILE A 157 -11.52 4.60 -2.65
N GLU A 158 -11.87 5.17 -1.50
CA GLU A 158 -11.34 6.45 -1.04
C GLU A 158 -9.83 6.37 -0.79
N GLU A 159 -9.34 5.32 -0.11
CA GLU A 159 -7.90 5.10 0.09
C GLU A 159 -7.16 4.93 -1.24
N LEU A 160 -7.69 4.13 -2.17
CA LEU A 160 -7.09 3.94 -3.50
C LEU A 160 -7.06 5.21 -4.36
N ARG A 161 -8.09 6.06 -4.28
CA ARG A 161 -8.12 7.36 -4.97
C ARG A 161 -7.08 8.31 -4.42
N GLY A 162 -6.93 8.38 -3.10
CA GLY A 162 -5.88 9.17 -2.46
C GLY A 162 -4.49 8.81 -2.98
N LEU A 163 -4.23 7.51 -3.18
CA LEU A 163 -2.97 7.03 -3.77
C LEU A 163 -2.76 7.42 -5.23
N SER A 164 -3.82 7.64 -6.01
CA SER A 164 -3.75 8.09 -7.40
C SER A 164 -3.45 9.59 -7.51
N ASP A 165 -3.95 10.39 -6.57
CA ASP A 165 -3.80 11.84 -6.58
C ASP A 165 -2.40 12.29 -6.14
N GLU A 166 -1.73 11.53 -5.26
CA GLU A 166 -0.32 11.74 -4.91
C GLU A 166 0.61 11.61 -6.12
N HIS A 167 0.31 10.69 -7.04
CA HIS A 167 1.08 10.46 -8.27
C HIS A 167 0.83 11.51 -9.36
N SER A 168 -0.26 12.29 -9.26
CA SER A 168 -0.61 13.32 -10.24
C SER A 168 -0.05 14.71 -9.91
N SER A 169 0.50 14.88 -8.70
CA SER A 169 0.96 16.17 -8.16
C SER A 169 2.49 16.32 -8.13
N SER A 170 3.24 15.36 -8.66
CA SER A 170 4.71 15.36 -8.81
C SER A 170 5.11 15.35 -10.28
#